data_AF-F2NAN2-F1
#
_entry.id   AF-F2NAN2-F1
#
_cell.length_a   1.000
_cell.length_b   1.000
_cell.length_c   1.000
_cell.angle_alpha   90.00
_cell.angle_beta   90.00
_cell.angle_gamma   90.00
#
_symmetry.space_group_name_H-M   'P 1'
#
loop_
_entity.id
_entity.type
_entity.pdbx_description
1 polymer ?
#
loop_
_entity_poly.entity_id
_entity_poly.type
_entity_poly.pdbx_seq_one_letter_code
_entity_poly.pdbx_strand_id
1 'polypeptide(L)'
;MKSVNGLPDRSEIIFGNVMDAKTRRRARRARNRYARRFGDDASATYHLAARDLPTIGTLLDIRELVLSESDAPLDIIADAKAGRHMLQTERSPIGSDRKPVVIGNIRMGYGHYRIAIAMASAARAMGFTPYWFDLVSHAKTTGAKVIAAQNELYSQGSRLSQRFSLFNRLIWEPLNTEGFRKLSYNAIDQKKSELMVPIFQDLPQDVPYVGTHAWPSQAAVHAGLTHVVNAIPDNWPMALHLAEGSIHAVQTPGAYLGYRMLRGMAPTRSLRQMPRKDICETGHYVDHEIVSNIDIDCARRRERLLGGSPIRYLITIGGAGAQTELVAAIIEHLLPAARRGDALLLINAGDHGKVWKRLEQLVDGLASSAVRHFGDFREVMSFADLCLAEDQTELSGIHAFFDQDIFAAVYSTNLLMRGCDLLITKPSELSFYPVPKLMVHRIGGHEAWGAIRTAELGDGTYEIDDTREVLSVIDAMQADRTLISRMCDAIIRANAQHVYDGAYRVINLATTGLG
;
A
#
# COMPACT_ATOMS: atom_id res chain seq x y z
N MET A 1 -22.92 26.86 12.63
CA MET A 1 -22.11 26.52 13.81
C MET A 1 -20.80 25.97 13.28
N LYS A 2 -19.71 26.72 13.45
CA LYS A 2 -18.41 26.50 12.80
C LYS A 2 -17.70 25.26 13.38
N SER A 3 -16.97 24.50 12.55
CA SER A 3 -16.12 23.39 13.01
C SER A 3 -14.92 23.92 13.80
N VAL A 4 -14.05 23.02 14.27
CA VAL A 4 -12.89 23.27 15.16
C VAL A 4 -12.00 24.46 14.74
N ASN A 5 -12.01 24.90 13.48
CA ASN A 5 -11.22 26.05 13.00
C ASN A 5 -11.99 27.03 12.09
N GLY A 6 -13.32 27.14 12.20
CA GLY A 6 -14.07 28.04 11.31
C GLY A 6 -14.37 27.48 9.91
N LEU A 7 -13.85 26.30 9.59
CA LEU A 7 -14.04 25.58 8.32
C LEU A 7 -15.46 24.97 8.21
N PRO A 8 -15.94 24.69 6.98
CA PRO A 8 -17.18 23.93 6.77
C PRO A 8 -17.09 22.55 7.44
N ASP A 9 -18.18 22.05 8.03
CA ASP A 9 -18.21 20.68 8.58
C ASP A 9 -18.26 19.66 7.43
N ARG A 10 -17.08 19.13 7.09
CA ARG A 10 -16.85 18.17 6.00
C ARG A 10 -17.57 16.84 6.19
N SER A 11 -18.09 16.55 7.39
CA SER A 11 -18.93 15.38 7.64
C SER A 11 -20.42 15.61 7.32
N GLU A 12 -20.85 16.86 7.15
CA GLU A 12 -22.24 17.21 6.87
C GLU A 12 -22.55 17.29 5.38
N ILE A 13 -21.56 17.66 4.55
CA ILE A 13 -21.69 17.76 3.10
C ILE A 13 -20.46 17.10 2.48
N ILE A 14 -20.68 16.05 1.70
CA ILE A 14 -19.61 15.29 1.01
C ILE A 14 -19.86 15.39 -0.50
N PHE A 15 -18.98 16.06 -1.23
CA PHE A 15 -19.10 16.34 -2.66
C PHE A 15 -20.44 16.97 -3.05
N GLY A 16 -20.92 17.91 -2.23
CA GLY A 16 -22.22 18.56 -2.40
C GLY A 16 -23.44 17.70 -1.99
N ASN A 17 -23.23 16.49 -1.45
CA ASN A 17 -24.29 15.65 -0.93
C ASN A 17 -24.50 15.91 0.57
N VAL A 18 -25.65 16.49 0.93
CA VAL A 18 -26.00 16.76 2.33
C VAL A 18 -26.36 15.47 3.06
N MET A 19 -25.76 15.25 4.23
CA MET A 19 -26.06 14.12 5.11
C MET A 19 -27.31 14.38 5.96
N ASP A 20 -28.15 13.35 6.10
CA ASP A 20 -29.37 13.44 6.89
C ASP A 20 -29.08 13.74 8.38
N ALA A 21 -30.08 14.25 9.10
CA ALA A 21 -29.92 14.63 10.50
C ALA A 21 -29.54 13.46 11.43
N LYS A 22 -29.97 12.23 11.13
CA LYS A 22 -29.64 11.02 11.92
C LYS A 22 -28.17 10.67 11.75
N THR A 23 -27.66 10.69 10.53
CA THR A 23 -26.25 10.48 10.18
C THR A 23 -25.37 11.52 10.84
N ARG A 24 -25.71 12.81 10.73
CA ARG A 24 -24.97 13.91 11.39
C ARG A 24 -24.93 13.76 12.92
N ARG A 25 -26.07 13.42 13.55
CA ARG A 25 -26.10 13.12 15.00
C ARG A 25 -25.24 11.91 15.36
N ARG A 26 -25.24 10.85 14.53
CA ARG A 26 -24.42 9.65 14.75
C ARG A 26 -22.94 9.96 14.64
N ALA A 27 -22.52 10.74 13.66
CA ALA A 27 -21.14 11.18 13.47
C ALA A 27 -20.64 11.97 14.70
N ARG A 28 -21.39 12.98 15.14
CA ARG A 28 -21.07 13.74 16.37
C ARG A 28 -21.00 12.87 17.62
N ARG A 29 -21.97 11.99 17.81
CA ARG A 29 -21.96 11.03 18.94
C ARG A 29 -20.75 10.11 18.89
N ALA A 30 -20.34 9.67 17.70
CA ALA A 30 -19.17 8.82 17.54
C ALA A 30 -17.88 9.56 17.93
N ARG A 31 -17.64 10.76 17.40
CA ARG A 31 -16.51 11.62 17.80
C ARG A 31 -16.49 11.83 19.32
N ASN A 32 -17.61 12.26 19.91
CA ASN A 32 -17.69 12.53 21.34
C ASN A 32 -17.47 11.29 22.22
N ARG A 33 -17.91 10.11 21.77
CA ARG A 33 -17.64 8.86 22.47
C ARG A 33 -16.15 8.54 22.51
N TYR A 34 -15.44 8.72 21.40
CA TYR A 34 -14.00 8.50 21.35
C TYR A 34 -13.24 9.54 22.18
N ALA A 35 -13.64 10.81 22.12
CA ALA A 35 -13.09 11.86 22.98
C ALA A 35 -13.25 11.53 24.48
N ARG A 36 -14.44 11.07 24.89
CA ARG A 36 -14.65 10.63 26.29
C ARG A 36 -13.81 9.40 26.68
N ARG A 37 -13.56 8.49 25.73
CA ARG A 37 -12.82 7.25 26.00
C ARG A 37 -11.31 7.48 26.10
N PHE A 38 -10.76 8.36 25.26
CA PHE A 38 -9.31 8.49 25.08
C PHE A 38 -8.72 9.86 25.45
N GLY A 39 -9.56 10.83 25.78
CA GLY A 39 -9.20 12.23 25.99
C GLY A 39 -9.66 13.13 24.83
N ASP A 40 -9.65 14.43 25.05
CA ASP A 40 -9.86 15.44 24.00
C ASP A 40 -8.70 16.43 24.06
N ASP A 41 -7.76 16.28 23.15
CA ASP A 41 -6.53 17.07 23.04
C ASP A 41 -6.66 18.17 21.98
N ALA A 42 -7.87 18.57 21.60
CA ALA A 42 -8.11 19.63 20.62
C ALA A 42 -7.49 21.00 20.98
N SER A 43 -7.14 21.21 22.25
CA SER A 43 -6.46 22.43 22.75
C SER A 43 -4.98 22.21 23.09
N ALA A 44 -4.47 20.98 22.95
CA ALA A 44 -3.07 20.69 23.19
C ALA A 44 -2.21 21.23 22.05
N THR A 45 -0.99 21.63 22.39
CA THR A 45 0.05 21.97 21.41
C THR A 45 1.01 20.80 21.31
N TYR A 46 1.22 20.30 20.09
CA TYR A 46 2.18 19.23 19.82
C TYR A 46 3.19 19.71 18.78
N HIS A 47 4.44 19.84 19.20
CA HIS A 47 5.53 20.12 18.28
C HIS A 47 6.10 18.83 17.68
N LEU A 48 6.58 18.92 16.45
CA LEU A 48 7.18 17.85 15.69
C LEU A 48 8.71 17.97 15.69
N ALA A 49 9.38 16.85 15.45
CA ALA A 49 10.80 16.78 15.12
C ALA A 49 10.99 15.79 13.97
N ALA A 50 12.03 15.98 13.18
CA ALA A 50 12.38 15.10 12.06
C ALA A 50 13.61 14.24 12.41
N ARG A 51 13.49 12.93 12.26
CA ARG A 51 14.62 11.99 12.41
C ARG A 51 14.68 11.02 11.25
N ASP A 52 15.73 10.21 11.17
CA ASP A 52 15.81 9.17 10.13
C ASP A 52 14.77 8.08 10.39
N LEU A 53 14.04 7.69 9.34
CA LEU A 53 13.13 6.56 9.43
C LEU A 53 13.95 5.26 9.59
N PRO A 54 13.63 4.38 10.55
CA PRO A 54 14.35 3.10 10.70
C PRO A 54 14.30 2.23 9.43
N THR A 55 15.32 1.39 9.26
CA THR A 55 15.47 0.40 8.17
C THR A 55 15.60 0.99 6.76
N ILE A 56 14.55 1.65 6.26
CA ILE A 56 14.48 2.15 4.87
C ILE A 56 14.84 3.64 4.75
N GLY A 57 14.95 4.38 5.86
CA GLY A 57 15.18 5.84 5.81
C GLY A 57 16.52 6.22 5.22
N THR A 58 17.58 5.43 5.42
CA THR A 58 18.88 5.67 4.75
C THR A 58 18.83 5.29 3.26
N LEU A 59 18.12 4.21 2.92
CA LEU A 59 18.02 3.73 1.53
C LEU A 59 17.22 4.70 0.65
N LEU A 60 16.11 5.22 1.19
CA LEU A 60 15.15 6.05 0.46
C LEU A 60 15.19 7.53 0.90
N ASP A 61 16.18 7.93 1.70
CA ASP A 61 16.33 9.28 2.27
C ASP A 61 15.03 9.82 2.88
N ILE A 62 14.35 8.97 3.66
CA ILE A 62 13.05 9.27 4.29
C ILE A 62 13.27 9.72 5.73
N ARG A 63 12.66 10.85 6.07
CA ARG A 63 12.63 11.37 7.43
C ARG A 63 11.30 11.06 8.09
N GLU A 64 11.31 10.58 9.33
CA GLU A 64 10.12 10.38 10.15
C GLU A 64 9.79 11.65 10.94
N LEU A 65 8.54 12.09 10.87
CA LEU A 65 7.98 13.10 11.76
C LEU A 65 7.51 12.43 13.06
N VAL A 66 8.07 12.87 14.17
CA VAL A 66 7.76 12.39 15.53
C VAL A 66 7.42 13.56 16.44
N LEU A 67 6.81 13.28 17.59
CA LEU A 67 6.62 14.31 18.63
C LEU A 67 7.98 14.76 19.17
N SER A 68 8.18 16.09 19.19
CA SER A 68 9.35 16.72 19.79
C SER A 68 9.30 16.64 21.31
N GLU A 69 10.47 16.54 21.94
CA GLU A 69 10.65 16.77 23.38
C GLU A 69 10.91 18.24 23.71
N SER A 70 11.13 19.07 22.69
CA SER A 70 11.33 20.51 22.79
C SER A 70 10.03 21.26 22.49
N ASP A 71 9.87 22.44 23.11
CA ASP A 71 8.77 23.38 22.82
C ASP A 71 8.98 24.20 21.53
N ALA A 72 10.05 23.93 20.77
CA ALA A 72 10.29 24.58 19.49
C ALA A 72 9.54 23.87 18.35
N PRO A 73 8.77 24.60 17.51
CA PRO A 73 8.12 24.02 16.36
C PRO A 73 9.13 23.60 15.28
N LEU A 74 8.82 22.53 14.54
CA LEU A 74 9.61 22.11 13.39
C LEU A 74 9.48 23.12 12.23
N ASP A 75 10.60 23.72 11.82
CA ASP A 75 10.71 24.34 10.50
C ASP A 75 11.06 23.24 9.48
N ILE A 76 10.03 22.61 8.91
CA ILE A 76 10.18 21.52 7.95
C ILE A 76 10.87 21.96 6.65
N ILE A 77 10.77 23.24 6.28
CA ILE A 77 11.41 23.77 5.07
C ILE A 77 12.92 23.93 5.30
N ALA A 78 13.31 24.45 6.46
CA ALA A 78 14.71 24.54 6.85
C ALA A 78 15.34 23.14 7.01
N ASP A 79 14.63 22.21 7.65
CA ASP A 79 15.09 20.82 7.82
C ASP A 79 15.28 20.11 6.47
N ALA A 80 14.37 20.30 5.51
CA ALA A 80 14.47 19.70 4.18
C ALA A 80 15.70 20.23 3.43
N LYS A 81 15.94 21.55 3.46
CA LYS A 81 17.12 22.18 2.85
C LYS A 81 18.44 21.68 3.46
N ALA A 82 18.46 21.44 4.76
CA ALA A 82 19.59 20.88 5.50
C ALA A 82 19.83 19.38 5.23
N GLY A 83 18.92 18.71 4.51
CA GLY A 83 18.99 17.30 4.17
C GLY A 83 20.31 16.88 3.50
N ARG A 84 20.65 15.60 3.69
CA ARG A 84 22.00 15.07 3.41
C ARG A 84 22.25 14.75 1.95
N HIS A 85 21.23 14.31 1.22
CA HIS A 85 21.37 13.86 -0.16
C HIS A 85 20.32 14.52 -1.05
N MET A 86 20.67 14.76 -2.32
CA MET A 86 19.72 15.17 -3.35
C MET A 86 19.85 14.17 -4.49
N LEU A 87 18.76 13.48 -4.81
CA LEU A 87 18.68 12.67 -6.01
C LEU A 87 18.03 13.50 -7.11
N GLN A 88 18.83 13.92 -8.10
CA GLN A 88 18.30 14.51 -9.32
C GLN A 88 18.21 13.43 -10.38
N THR A 89 17.01 13.20 -10.90
CA THR A 89 16.77 12.33 -12.05
C THR A 89 16.15 13.16 -13.17
N GLU A 90 16.00 12.57 -14.36
CA GLU A 90 15.27 13.20 -15.46
C GLU A 90 13.81 13.52 -15.10
N ARG A 91 13.27 12.92 -14.03
CA ARG A 91 11.91 13.17 -13.52
C ARG A 91 11.83 14.31 -12.51
N SER A 92 12.94 14.96 -12.15
CA SER A 92 12.97 16.06 -11.19
C SER A 92 12.40 17.36 -11.78
N PRO A 93 11.27 17.89 -11.28
CA PRO A 93 10.75 19.18 -11.74
C PRO A 93 11.67 20.34 -11.36
N ILE A 94 11.67 21.43 -12.13
CA ILE A 94 12.43 22.63 -11.80
C ILE A 94 11.99 23.17 -10.43
N GLY A 95 12.95 23.36 -9.53
CA GLY A 95 12.71 23.90 -8.20
C GLY A 95 12.04 22.92 -7.22
N SER A 96 12.10 21.61 -7.48
CA SER A 96 11.77 20.59 -6.46
C SER A 96 12.85 20.44 -5.39
N ASP A 97 14.04 20.99 -5.65
CA ASP A 97 15.26 20.90 -4.85
C ASP A 97 15.01 20.97 -3.33
N ARG A 98 15.05 19.80 -2.68
CA ARG A 98 14.94 19.64 -1.22
C ARG A 98 13.73 20.35 -0.63
N LYS A 99 12.62 20.39 -1.37
CA LYS A 99 11.33 20.82 -0.82
C LYS A 99 10.66 19.65 -0.10
N PRO A 100 10.00 19.90 1.05
CA PRO A 100 9.35 18.84 1.78
C PRO A 100 8.10 18.34 1.05
N VAL A 101 7.88 17.03 1.11
CA VAL A 101 6.58 16.40 0.78
C VAL A 101 6.22 15.46 1.92
N VAL A 102 5.06 15.66 2.54
CA VAL A 102 4.61 14.86 3.68
C VAL A 102 3.81 13.66 3.20
N ILE A 103 4.22 12.46 3.59
CA ILE A 103 3.55 11.19 3.31
C ILE A 103 2.84 10.72 4.58
N GLY A 104 1.55 11.05 4.68
CA GLY A 104 0.70 10.70 5.81
C GLY A 104 0.19 9.27 5.74
N ASN A 105 0.40 8.49 6.79
CA ASN A 105 -0.01 7.08 6.84
C ASN A 105 -0.65 6.73 8.19
N ILE A 106 -1.33 5.59 8.21
CA ILE A 106 -1.67 4.84 9.42
C ILE A 106 -1.23 3.39 9.20
N ARG A 107 -0.54 2.81 10.18
CA ARG A 107 -0.08 1.40 10.21
C ARG A 107 -1.24 0.37 10.12
N MET A 108 -1.98 0.31 9.01
CA MET A 108 -3.08 -0.65 8.78
C MET A 108 -2.70 -1.66 7.68
N GLY A 109 -1.78 -2.57 7.99
CA GLY A 109 -1.38 -3.66 7.08
C GLY A 109 -0.36 -3.24 6.02
N TYR A 110 0.16 -4.22 5.28
CA TYR A 110 1.28 -4.03 4.34
C TYR A 110 0.95 -3.14 3.15
N GLY A 111 -0.30 -3.15 2.67
CA GLY A 111 -0.73 -2.37 1.52
C GLY A 111 -0.49 -0.87 1.68
N HIS A 112 -0.87 -0.27 2.81
CA HIS A 112 -0.66 1.17 3.03
C HIS A 112 0.81 1.53 3.19
N TYR A 113 1.64 0.67 3.79
CA TYR A 113 3.09 0.86 3.82
C TYR A 113 3.68 0.84 2.42
N ARG A 114 3.30 -0.14 1.59
CA ARG A 114 3.80 -0.28 0.23
C ARG A 114 3.48 0.96 -0.62
N ILE A 115 2.25 1.48 -0.51
CA ILE A 115 1.86 2.72 -1.19
C ILE A 115 2.66 3.91 -0.65
N ALA A 116 2.81 4.05 0.67
CA ALA A 116 3.57 5.15 1.25
C ALA A 116 5.07 5.10 0.88
N ILE A 117 5.65 3.91 0.78
CA ILE A 117 7.00 3.71 0.27
C ILE A 117 7.08 4.13 -1.20
N ALA A 118 6.12 3.74 -2.04
CA ALA A 118 6.08 4.16 -3.44
C ALA A 118 6.02 5.69 -3.58
N MET A 119 5.20 6.36 -2.76
CA MET A 119 5.13 7.84 -2.77
C MET A 119 6.42 8.48 -2.30
N ALA A 120 7.02 7.98 -1.21
CA ALA A 120 8.28 8.50 -0.69
C ALA A 120 9.44 8.32 -1.68
N SER A 121 9.52 7.13 -2.29
CA SER A 121 10.49 6.80 -3.33
C SER A 121 10.34 7.70 -4.56
N ALA A 122 9.11 7.89 -5.06
CA ALA A 122 8.86 8.80 -6.18
C ALA A 122 9.21 10.26 -5.84
N ALA A 123 8.84 10.74 -4.64
CA ALA A 123 9.16 12.09 -4.19
C ALA A 123 10.68 12.33 -4.15
N ARG A 124 11.43 11.37 -3.57
CA ARG A 124 12.89 11.39 -3.54
C ARG A 124 13.49 11.43 -4.94
N ALA A 125 13.03 10.56 -5.85
CA ALA A 125 13.50 10.53 -7.25
C ALA A 125 13.18 11.81 -8.02
N MET A 126 12.13 12.53 -7.64
CA MET A 126 11.79 13.85 -8.19
C MET A 126 12.57 15.01 -7.54
N GLY A 127 13.48 14.76 -6.61
CA GLY A 127 14.31 15.77 -5.94
C GLY A 127 13.69 16.40 -4.67
N PHE A 128 12.51 15.94 -4.25
CA PHE A 128 11.89 16.35 -3.00
C PHE A 128 12.47 15.58 -1.80
N THR A 129 12.25 16.11 -0.59
CA THR A 129 12.56 15.43 0.67
C THR A 129 11.29 14.81 1.25
N PRO A 130 11.14 13.47 1.24
CA PRO A 130 9.95 12.81 1.77
C PRO A 130 9.95 12.76 3.30
N TYR A 131 8.84 13.19 3.90
CA TYR A 131 8.58 13.12 5.34
C TYR A 131 7.49 12.12 5.65
N TRP A 132 7.86 11.01 6.27
CA TRP A 132 6.93 9.99 6.75
C TRP A 132 6.20 10.47 8.00
N PHE A 133 4.87 10.51 7.94
CA PHE A 133 4.03 10.94 9.05
C PHE A 133 3.02 9.85 9.43
N ASP A 134 3.43 8.96 10.32
CA ASP A 134 2.56 7.89 10.83
C ASP A 134 1.76 8.35 12.05
N LEU A 135 0.48 8.61 11.84
CA LEU A 135 -0.41 9.15 12.88
C LEU A 135 -0.54 8.17 14.07
N VAL A 136 -0.36 6.85 13.88
CA VAL A 136 -0.48 5.89 14.98
C VAL A 136 0.74 5.88 15.91
N SER A 137 1.91 6.27 15.40
CA SER A 137 3.18 6.28 16.17
C SER A 137 3.15 7.30 17.31
N HIS A 138 2.17 8.21 17.30
CA HIS A 138 2.04 9.32 18.24
C HIS A 138 1.19 8.92 19.46
N ALA A 139 1.53 7.80 20.11
CA ALA A 139 0.69 7.07 21.08
C ALA A 139 0.14 7.91 22.25
N LYS A 140 0.77 9.04 22.58
CA LYS A 140 0.31 9.97 23.63
C LYS A 140 -0.98 10.71 23.24
N THR A 141 -1.21 10.92 21.95
CA THR A 141 -2.33 11.71 21.39
C THR A 141 -3.65 10.96 21.43
N THR A 142 -4.76 11.69 21.41
CA THR A 142 -6.11 11.11 21.27
C THR A 142 -6.24 10.42 19.91
N GLY A 143 -5.78 11.08 18.84
CA GLY A 143 -5.84 10.56 17.47
C GLY A 143 -5.21 9.17 17.33
N ALA A 144 -3.98 8.99 17.82
CA ALA A 144 -3.29 7.72 17.78
C ALA A 144 -4.05 6.60 18.52
N LYS A 145 -4.59 6.90 19.72
CA LYS A 145 -5.41 5.93 20.49
C LYS A 145 -6.68 5.53 19.75
N VAL A 146 -7.33 6.48 19.07
CA VAL A 146 -8.51 6.21 18.23
C VAL A 146 -8.14 5.31 17.05
N ILE A 147 -7.03 5.58 16.37
CA ILE A 147 -6.53 4.77 15.25
C ILE A 147 -6.22 3.35 15.73
N ALA A 148 -5.43 3.21 16.80
CA ALA A 148 -5.03 1.94 17.38
C ALA A 148 -6.25 1.08 17.78
N ALA A 149 -7.23 1.67 18.47
CA ALA A 149 -8.43 0.96 18.89
C ALA A 149 -9.29 0.48 17.70
N GLN A 150 -9.35 1.26 16.61
CA GLN A 150 -10.08 0.83 15.41
C GLN A 150 -9.34 -0.27 14.65
N ASN A 151 -8.02 -0.17 14.54
CA ASN A 151 -7.19 -1.21 13.93
C ASN A 151 -7.29 -2.54 14.70
N GLU A 152 -7.30 -2.47 16.04
CA GLU A 152 -7.48 -3.65 16.88
C GLU A 152 -8.85 -4.31 16.65
N LEU A 153 -9.93 -3.52 16.61
CA LEU A 153 -11.28 -4.01 16.33
C LEU A 153 -11.38 -4.67 14.95
N TYR A 154 -10.78 -4.05 13.92
CA TYR A 154 -10.73 -4.63 12.58
C TYR A 154 -9.96 -5.95 12.57
N SER A 155 -8.77 -5.98 13.18
CA SER A 155 -7.92 -7.18 13.27
C SER A 155 -8.58 -8.32 14.05
N GLN A 156 -9.33 -8.00 15.11
CA GLN A 156 -10.14 -8.98 15.84
C GLN A 156 -11.28 -9.53 14.97
N GLY A 157 -12.00 -8.64 14.27
CA GLY A 157 -13.08 -9.03 13.36
C GLY A 157 -12.61 -9.91 12.19
N SER A 158 -11.48 -9.58 11.58
CA SER A 158 -10.86 -10.37 10.51
C SER A 158 -10.43 -11.77 10.97
N ARG A 159 -9.86 -11.88 12.18
CA ARG A 159 -9.51 -13.19 12.75
C ARG A 159 -10.77 -14.02 13.06
N LEU A 160 -11.83 -13.36 13.52
CA LEU A 160 -13.09 -14.02 13.82
C LEU A 160 -13.79 -14.52 12.55
N SER A 161 -13.71 -13.77 11.46
CA SER A 161 -14.29 -14.18 10.17
C SER A 161 -13.57 -15.36 9.54
N GLN A 162 -12.25 -15.45 9.68
CA GLN A 162 -11.48 -16.62 9.24
C GLN A 162 -11.83 -17.88 10.05
N ARG A 163 -12.14 -17.71 11.35
CA ARG A 163 -12.47 -18.86 12.23
C ARG A 163 -13.92 -19.32 12.14
N PHE A 164 -14.86 -18.42 11.85
CA PHE A 164 -16.29 -18.70 11.90
C PHE A 164 -17.01 -18.27 10.62
N SER A 165 -17.32 -19.25 9.76
CA SER A 165 -17.97 -19.03 8.45
C SER A 165 -19.30 -18.29 8.55
N LEU A 166 -20.10 -18.53 9.60
CA LEU A 166 -21.37 -17.86 9.80
C LEU A 166 -21.19 -16.38 10.18
N PHE A 167 -20.21 -16.07 11.03
CA PHE A 167 -19.85 -14.68 11.35
C PHE A 167 -19.33 -13.96 10.10
N ASN A 168 -18.51 -14.64 9.29
CA ASN A 168 -18.02 -14.10 8.04
C ASN A 168 -19.18 -13.70 7.12
N ARG A 169 -20.07 -14.66 6.81
CA ARG A 169 -21.18 -14.49 5.87
C ARG A 169 -22.24 -13.48 6.35
N LEU A 170 -22.54 -13.44 7.65
CA LEU A 170 -23.63 -12.61 8.18
C LEU A 170 -23.20 -11.22 8.66
N ILE A 171 -21.93 -11.03 9.04
CA ILE A 171 -21.47 -9.80 9.70
C ILE A 171 -20.28 -9.19 8.97
N TRP A 172 -19.19 -9.96 8.83
CA TRP A 172 -17.92 -9.40 8.33
C TRP A 172 -17.97 -9.02 6.85
N GLU A 173 -18.45 -9.93 6.00
CA GLU A 173 -18.56 -9.72 4.56
C GLU A 173 -19.57 -8.61 4.22
N PRO A 174 -20.81 -8.56 4.78
CA PRO A 174 -21.73 -7.45 4.54
C PRO A 174 -21.19 -6.09 5.01
N LEU A 175 -20.40 -6.06 6.09
CA LEU A 175 -19.77 -4.84 6.57
C LEU A 175 -18.69 -4.35 5.59
N ASN A 176 -17.81 -5.24 5.13
CA ASN A 176 -16.72 -4.90 4.21
C ASN A 176 -17.21 -4.55 2.80
N THR A 177 -18.25 -5.22 2.31
CA THR A 177 -18.76 -5.01 0.93
C THR A 177 -19.70 -3.81 0.84
N GLU A 178 -20.63 -3.68 1.79
CA GLU A 178 -21.73 -2.71 1.71
C GLU A 178 -21.76 -1.71 2.87
N GLY A 179 -21.24 -2.07 4.04
CA GLY A 179 -21.17 -1.17 5.20
C GLY A 179 -20.22 0.00 4.98
N PHE A 180 -18.95 -0.30 4.71
CA PHE A 180 -17.88 0.66 4.44
C PHE A 180 -18.07 1.44 3.13
N ARG A 181 -18.94 0.94 2.24
CA ARG A 181 -19.26 1.59 0.98
C ARG A 181 -20.09 2.86 1.14
N LYS A 182 -20.85 3.01 2.23
CA LYS A 182 -21.87 4.06 2.39
C LYS A 182 -21.28 5.42 2.76
N LEU A 183 -21.76 6.51 2.13
CA LEU A 183 -21.41 7.88 2.53
C LEU A 183 -21.72 8.17 4.01
N SER A 184 -22.79 7.56 4.55
CA SER A 184 -23.11 7.71 5.98
C SER A 184 -22.04 7.12 6.90
N TYR A 185 -21.30 6.10 6.43
CA TYR A 185 -20.14 5.57 7.15
C TYR A 185 -18.99 6.57 7.09
N ASN A 186 -18.65 7.06 5.88
CA ASN A 186 -17.63 8.06 5.68
C ASN A 186 -17.85 9.33 6.54
N ALA A 187 -19.08 9.83 6.63
CA ALA A 187 -19.40 10.99 7.48
C ALA A 187 -19.00 10.77 8.96
N ILE A 188 -19.11 9.55 9.47
CA ILE A 188 -18.68 9.21 10.84
C ILE A 188 -17.16 9.23 10.92
N ASP A 189 -16.47 8.66 9.93
CA ASP A 189 -15.00 8.65 9.85
C ASP A 189 -14.42 10.05 9.74
N GLN A 190 -14.94 10.84 8.81
CA GLN A 190 -14.60 12.26 8.63
C GLN A 190 -14.78 13.03 9.95
N LYS A 191 -15.84 12.79 10.72
CA LYS A 191 -16.02 13.48 12.01
C LYS A 191 -15.04 12.99 13.09
N LYS A 192 -14.68 11.70 13.10
CA LYS A 192 -13.69 11.16 14.05
C LYS A 192 -12.29 11.71 13.78
N SER A 193 -11.93 11.93 12.52
CA SER A 193 -10.60 12.44 12.14
C SER A 193 -10.29 13.84 12.67
N GLU A 194 -11.29 14.60 13.13
CA GLU A 194 -11.07 15.86 13.87
C GLU A 194 -10.24 15.64 15.16
N LEU A 195 -10.25 14.43 15.73
CA LEU A 195 -9.43 14.06 16.90
C LEU A 195 -7.96 13.77 16.54
N MET A 196 -7.61 13.78 15.26
CA MET A 196 -6.26 13.53 14.75
C MET A 196 -5.53 14.82 14.36
N VAL A 197 -6.22 15.95 14.37
CA VAL A 197 -5.73 17.27 13.95
C VAL A 197 -4.59 17.85 14.81
N PRO A 198 -4.55 17.67 16.15
CA PRO A 198 -3.60 18.42 17.00
C PRO A 198 -2.11 18.30 16.63
N ILE A 199 -1.69 17.20 15.99
CA ILE A 199 -0.28 16.99 15.61
C ILE A 199 0.13 17.65 14.29
N PHE A 200 -0.78 18.32 13.60
CA PHE A 200 -0.51 18.99 12.31
C PHE A 200 -0.05 20.44 12.47
N GLN A 201 0.01 20.96 13.69
CA GLN A 201 0.18 22.40 13.97
C GLN A 201 1.47 23.00 13.42
N ASP A 202 2.56 22.24 13.42
CA ASP A 202 3.86 22.68 12.92
C ASP A 202 3.94 22.67 11.38
N LEU A 203 2.99 22.02 10.70
CA LEU A 203 3.03 21.88 9.24
C LEU A 203 2.52 23.16 8.57
N PRO A 204 3.29 23.76 7.62
CA PRO A 204 2.79 24.86 6.81
C PRO A 204 1.50 24.46 6.06
N GLN A 205 0.52 25.36 5.99
CA GLN A 205 -0.78 25.06 5.36
C GLN A 205 -0.68 24.69 3.88
N ASP A 206 0.37 25.15 3.20
CA ASP A 206 0.63 24.90 1.79
C ASP A 206 1.60 23.74 1.54
N VAL A 207 2.10 23.06 2.59
CA VAL A 207 3.00 21.92 2.41
C VAL A 207 2.32 20.83 1.58
N PRO A 208 2.97 20.29 0.53
CA PRO A 208 2.45 19.16 -0.22
C PRO A 208 2.26 17.96 0.70
N TYR A 209 1.03 17.41 0.70
CA TYR A 209 0.66 16.31 1.57
C TYR A 209 -0.03 15.19 0.80
N VAL A 210 0.48 13.98 0.94
CA VAL A 210 -0.10 12.77 0.36
C VAL A 210 -0.51 11.82 1.48
N GLY A 211 -1.81 11.61 1.64
CA GLY A 211 -2.32 10.58 2.55
C GLY A 211 -2.50 9.25 1.83
N THR A 212 -1.90 8.17 2.35
CA THR A 212 -2.01 6.80 1.79
C THR A 212 -3.12 5.97 2.43
N HIS A 213 -3.94 6.65 3.23
CA HIS A 213 -5.22 6.22 3.75
C HIS A 213 -6.11 7.46 3.94
N ALA A 214 -7.43 7.27 3.97
CA ALA A 214 -8.38 8.38 4.11
C ALA A 214 -8.18 9.17 5.41
N TRP A 215 -7.99 8.52 6.56
CA TRP A 215 -7.87 9.21 7.85
C TRP A 215 -6.74 10.26 7.92
N PRO A 216 -5.48 9.97 7.52
CA PRO A 216 -4.45 11.00 7.35
C PRO A 216 -4.88 12.18 6.47
N SER A 217 -5.50 11.92 5.31
CA SER A 217 -5.99 12.96 4.41
C SER A 217 -7.11 13.79 5.06
N GLN A 218 -8.05 13.14 5.74
CA GLN A 218 -9.14 13.78 6.46
C GLN A 218 -8.62 14.66 7.60
N ALA A 219 -7.64 14.19 8.36
CA ALA A 219 -6.98 14.97 9.41
C ALA A 219 -6.27 16.20 8.84
N ALA A 220 -5.52 16.03 7.75
CA ALA A 220 -4.82 17.13 7.07
C ALA A 220 -5.79 18.23 6.58
N VAL A 221 -6.90 17.87 5.93
CA VAL A 221 -7.88 18.86 5.47
C VAL A 221 -8.65 19.54 6.60
N HIS A 222 -8.77 18.89 7.77
CA HIS A 222 -9.34 19.51 8.98
C HIS A 222 -8.34 20.41 9.70
N ALA A 223 -7.05 20.08 9.63
CA ALA A 223 -5.96 20.93 10.10
C ALA A 223 -5.77 22.18 9.22
N GLY A 224 -6.38 22.22 8.04
CA GLY A 224 -6.35 23.38 7.14
C GLY A 224 -5.28 23.30 6.05
N LEU A 225 -4.65 22.14 5.84
CA LEU A 225 -3.75 21.95 4.72
C LEU A 225 -4.51 22.08 3.39
N THR A 226 -3.87 22.70 2.41
CA THR A 226 -4.48 23.12 1.15
C THR A 226 -4.08 22.25 -0.04
N HIS A 227 -2.92 21.60 0.02
CA HIS A 227 -2.40 20.70 -1.01
C HIS A 227 -2.45 19.23 -0.56
N VAL A 228 -3.66 18.72 -0.33
CA VAL A 228 -3.87 17.35 0.14
C VAL A 228 -4.30 16.44 -1.02
N VAL A 229 -3.49 15.44 -1.32
CA VAL A 229 -3.83 14.33 -2.21
C VAL A 229 -4.10 13.08 -1.38
N ASN A 230 -5.27 12.48 -1.56
CA ASN A 230 -5.66 11.24 -0.93
C ASN A 230 -5.44 10.09 -1.92
N ALA A 231 -4.36 9.34 -1.76
CA ALA A 231 -4.02 8.19 -2.59
C ALA A 231 -4.90 6.99 -2.19
N ILE A 232 -5.90 6.71 -3.02
CA ILE A 232 -6.85 5.62 -2.76
C ILE A 232 -6.17 4.27 -3.06
N PRO A 233 -6.09 3.36 -2.08
CA PRO A 233 -5.36 2.10 -2.20
C PRO A 233 -6.09 1.04 -3.02
N ASP A 234 -7.42 1.14 -3.14
CA ASP A 234 -8.29 0.10 -3.66
C ASP A 234 -8.97 0.47 -4.98
N ASN A 235 -9.23 -0.52 -5.82
CA ASN A 235 -9.97 -0.36 -7.08
C ASN A 235 -11.48 -0.52 -6.91
N TRP A 236 -11.97 -1.03 -5.77
CA TRP A 236 -13.39 -1.10 -5.45
C TRP A 236 -13.87 0.23 -4.84
N PRO A 237 -14.82 0.94 -5.46
CA PRO A 237 -15.26 2.24 -4.96
C PRO A 237 -15.99 2.14 -3.61
N MET A 238 -15.34 2.61 -2.54
CA MET A 238 -15.88 2.59 -1.18
C MET A 238 -15.78 3.96 -0.52
N ALA A 239 -16.87 4.41 0.13
CA ALA A 239 -16.87 5.70 0.80
C ALA A 239 -15.84 5.79 1.95
N LEU A 240 -15.45 4.67 2.57
CA LEU A 240 -14.35 4.61 3.53
C LEU A 240 -13.08 5.32 3.04
N HIS A 241 -12.81 5.28 1.73
CA HIS A 241 -11.61 5.86 1.14
C HIS A 241 -11.72 7.34 0.78
N LEU A 242 -12.85 8.00 1.06
CA LEU A 242 -13.06 9.41 0.71
C LEU A 242 -12.56 10.37 1.79
N ALA A 243 -11.99 11.49 1.36
CA ALA A 243 -11.59 12.61 2.21
C ALA A 243 -12.05 13.93 1.57
N GLU A 244 -13.22 14.43 1.98
CA GLU A 244 -13.82 15.65 1.44
C GLU A 244 -12.87 16.85 1.57
N GLY A 245 -12.54 17.50 0.45
CA GLY A 245 -11.58 18.61 0.41
C GLY A 245 -10.15 18.25 0.02
N SER A 246 -9.89 16.98 -0.31
CA SER A 246 -8.65 16.54 -0.94
C SER A 246 -8.89 16.17 -2.41
N ILE A 247 -7.81 16.07 -3.19
CA ILE A 247 -7.84 15.44 -4.52
C ILE A 247 -7.68 13.93 -4.34
N HIS A 248 -8.60 13.14 -4.88
CA HIS A 248 -8.57 11.69 -4.79
C HIS A 248 -7.77 11.12 -5.95
N ALA A 249 -6.57 10.62 -5.68
CA ALA A 249 -5.81 9.88 -6.67
C ALA A 249 -6.28 8.43 -6.70
N VAL A 250 -6.56 7.92 -7.89
CA VAL A 250 -6.96 6.52 -8.12
C VAL A 250 -6.06 5.84 -9.14
N GLN A 251 -5.96 4.52 -9.06
CA GLN A 251 -4.99 3.75 -9.85
C GLN A 251 -5.51 3.30 -11.22
N THR A 252 -6.83 3.29 -11.45
CA THR A 252 -7.42 2.72 -12.67
C THR A 252 -8.60 3.53 -13.21
N PRO A 253 -8.92 3.40 -14.52
CA PRO A 253 -10.10 4.03 -15.11
C PRO A 253 -11.41 3.59 -14.45
N GLY A 254 -11.49 2.31 -14.07
CA GLY A 254 -12.67 1.75 -13.39
C GLY A 254 -12.88 2.38 -12.01
N ALA A 255 -11.80 2.55 -11.24
CA ALA A 255 -11.84 3.26 -9.96
C ALA A 255 -12.22 4.73 -10.17
N TYR A 256 -11.64 5.41 -11.17
CA TYR A 256 -11.97 6.79 -11.51
C TYR A 256 -13.46 6.97 -11.75
N LEU A 257 -14.05 6.21 -12.68
CA LEU A 257 -15.49 6.30 -12.95
C LEU A 257 -16.32 5.96 -11.71
N GLY A 258 -15.94 4.91 -10.98
CA GLY A 258 -16.63 4.46 -9.79
C GLY A 258 -16.70 5.49 -8.67
N TYR A 259 -15.57 6.11 -8.33
CA TYR A 259 -15.48 7.17 -7.33
C TYR A 259 -16.08 8.48 -7.82
N ARG A 260 -15.83 8.87 -9.07
CA ARG A 260 -16.42 10.05 -9.72
C ARG A 260 -17.95 10.03 -9.65
N MET A 261 -18.53 8.83 -9.72
CA MET A 261 -19.97 8.59 -9.66
C MET A 261 -20.51 8.25 -8.27
N LEU A 262 -19.63 8.12 -7.26
CA LEU A 262 -19.98 7.64 -5.92
C LEU A 262 -20.79 6.34 -5.97
N ARG A 263 -20.39 5.41 -6.84
CA ARG A 263 -21.15 4.21 -7.22
C ARG A 263 -21.45 3.32 -6.01
N GLY A 264 -22.74 3.17 -5.69
CA GLY A 264 -23.24 2.32 -4.60
C GLY A 264 -23.00 2.88 -3.20
N MET A 265 -22.59 4.14 -3.08
CA MET A 265 -22.35 4.78 -1.78
C MET A 265 -23.63 5.34 -1.12
N ALA A 266 -24.77 5.30 -1.82
CA ALA A 266 -26.10 5.50 -1.27
C ALA A 266 -27.13 4.63 -2.01
N PRO A 267 -27.50 3.44 -1.48
CA PRO A 267 -28.37 2.52 -2.21
C PRO A 267 -29.81 3.02 -2.38
N THR A 268 -30.24 3.98 -1.58
CA THR A 268 -31.63 4.46 -1.56
C THR A 268 -31.87 5.74 -2.37
N ARG A 269 -30.82 6.34 -2.94
CA ARG A 269 -30.96 7.59 -3.71
C ARG A 269 -29.78 7.83 -4.65
N SER A 270 -30.01 8.64 -5.68
CA SER A 270 -28.94 9.18 -6.51
C SER A 270 -28.08 10.18 -5.73
N LEU A 271 -26.78 10.18 -6.02
CA LEU A 271 -25.79 11.09 -5.45
C LEU A 271 -25.38 12.14 -6.48
N ARG A 272 -25.07 13.34 -5.99
CA ARG A 272 -24.27 14.28 -6.77
C ARG A 272 -22.89 13.69 -6.96
N GLN A 273 -22.51 13.71 -8.22
CA GLN A 273 -21.20 13.49 -8.76
C GLN A 273 -20.08 14.17 -7.96
N MET A 274 -18.99 13.45 -7.66
CA MET A 274 -17.75 14.04 -7.13
C MET A 274 -17.21 15.04 -8.15
N PRO A 275 -16.88 16.29 -7.78
CA PRO A 275 -16.35 17.28 -8.73
C PRO A 275 -15.10 16.78 -9.47
N ARG A 276 -14.94 17.17 -10.74
CA ARG A 276 -13.78 16.76 -11.56
C ARG A 276 -12.44 17.14 -10.92
N LYS A 277 -12.37 18.32 -10.30
CA LYS A 277 -11.16 18.81 -9.61
C LYS A 277 -10.78 18.00 -8.37
N ASP A 278 -11.69 17.18 -7.84
CA ASP A 278 -11.49 16.44 -6.60
C ASP A 278 -11.05 14.98 -6.86
N ILE A 279 -10.79 14.58 -8.11
CA ILE A 279 -10.36 13.22 -8.48
C ILE A 279 -9.47 13.20 -9.72
N CYS A 280 -8.45 12.34 -9.69
CA CYS A 280 -7.54 12.11 -10.82
C CYS A 280 -7.18 10.63 -10.96
N GLU A 281 -7.21 10.11 -12.18
CA GLU A 281 -6.58 8.83 -12.49
C GLU A 281 -5.07 9.06 -12.64
N THR A 282 -4.30 8.48 -11.73
CA THR A 282 -2.85 8.68 -11.69
C THR A 282 -2.10 7.47 -12.24
N GLY A 283 -2.69 6.27 -12.17
CA GLY A 283 -2.04 5.01 -12.54
C GLY A 283 -1.56 4.26 -11.30
N HIS A 284 -0.84 3.17 -11.52
CA HIS A 284 -0.43 2.24 -10.48
C HIS A 284 0.63 2.83 -9.56
N TYR A 285 0.49 2.63 -8.25
CA TYR A 285 1.44 3.14 -7.25
C TYR A 285 2.63 2.20 -7.12
N VAL A 286 3.72 2.52 -7.82
CA VAL A 286 4.95 1.73 -7.85
C VAL A 286 6.13 2.65 -7.52
N ASP A 287 7.08 2.15 -6.73
CA ASP A 287 8.30 2.87 -6.36
C ASP A 287 9.22 3.12 -7.57
N HIS A 288 10.04 4.17 -7.48
CA HIS A 288 11.03 4.53 -8.49
C HIS A 288 11.97 3.38 -8.79
N GLU A 289 12.42 2.66 -7.76
CA GLU A 289 13.41 1.58 -7.88
C GLU A 289 12.92 0.47 -8.82
N ILE A 290 11.62 0.21 -8.87
CA ILE A 290 11.01 -0.72 -9.84
C ILE A 290 10.67 -0.01 -11.16
N VAL A 291 9.99 1.14 -11.14
CA VAL A 291 9.51 1.82 -12.37
C VAL A 291 10.66 2.18 -13.31
N SER A 292 11.77 2.69 -12.78
CA SER A 292 12.94 3.07 -13.58
C SER A 292 13.68 1.89 -14.18
N ASN A 293 13.40 0.67 -13.72
CA ASN A 293 14.08 -0.55 -14.15
C ASN A 293 13.15 -1.53 -14.89
N ILE A 294 11.91 -1.14 -15.23
CA ILE A 294 10.94 -2.04 -15.88
C ILE A 294 11.53 -2.71 -17.12
N ASP A 295 12.08 -1.92 -18.05
CA ASP A 295 12.53 -2.42 -19.34
C ASP A 295 13.73 -3.38 -19.18
N ILE A 296 14.71 -3.02 -18.34
CA ILE A 296 15.90 -3.84 -18.09
C ILE A 296 15.55 -5.11 -17.29
N ASP A 297 14.69 -5.01 -16.27
CA ASP A 297 14.31 -6.16 -15.47
C ASP A 297 13.43 -7.12 -16.31
N CYS A 298 12.55 -6.63 -17.18
CA CYS A 298 11.81 -7.47 -18.14
C CYS A 298 12.73 -8.13 -19.17
N ALA A 299 13.73 -7.41 -19.69
CA ALA A 299 14.72 -8.00 -20.59
C ALA A 299 15.49 -9.15 -19.92
N ARG A 300 15.99 -8.94 -18.69
CA ARG A 300 16.69 -9.97 -17.89
C ARG A 300 15.83 -11.19 -17.61
N ARG A 301 14.56 -11.00 -17.26
CA ARG A 301 13.61 -12.12 -17.07
C ARG A 301 13.45 -12.92 -18.36
N ARG A 302 13.24 -12.25 -19.49
CA ARG A 302 13.09 -12.93 -20.79
C ARG A 302 14.34 -13.70 -21.19
N GLU A 303 15.52 -13.11 -21.01
CA GLU A 303 16.80 -13.78 -21.28
C GLU A 303 16.94 -15.05 -20.42
N ARG A 304 16.68 -14.96 -19.12
CA ARG A 304 16.72 -16.11 -18.20
C ARG A 304 15.72 -17.20 -18.59
N LEU A 305 14.48 -16.81 -18.87
CA LEU A 305 13.40 -17.74 -19.23
C LEU A 305 13.71 -18.47 -20.54
N LEU A 306 14.10 -17.75 -21.59
CA LEU A 306 14.37 -18.31 -22.91
C LEU A 306 15.73 -19.00 -22.99
N GLY A 307 16.67 -18.65 -22.11
CA GLY A 307 18.00 -19.27 -21.99
C GLY A 307 18.02 -20.58 -21.22
N GLY A 308 16.89 -21.06 -20.67
CA GLY A 308 16.81 -22.35 -20.00
C GLY A 308 17.13 -22.33 -18.49
N SER A 309 17.54 -21.20 -17.93
CA SER A 309 17.82 -21.03 -16.49
C SER A 309 16.62 -21.33 -15.58
N PRO A 310 16.81 -21.66 -14.29
CA PRO A 310 15.71 -21.93 -13.37
C PRO A 310 14.69 -20.79 -13.33
N ILE A 311 13.39 -21.12 -13.32
CA ILE A 311 12.33 -20.11 -13.15
C ILE A 311 12.32 -19.67 -11.69
N ARG A 312 12.40 -18.35 -11.46
CA ARG A 312 12.43 -17.76 -10.13
C ARG A 312 11.03 -17.36 -9.67
N TYR A 313 10.47 -18.14 -8.75
CA TYR A 313 9.16 -17.89 -8.15
C TYR A 313 9.30 -17.08 -6.87
N LEU A 314 8.74 -15.87 -6.86
CA LEU A 314 8.54 -15.10 -5.62
C LEU A 314 7.15 -15.42 -5.06
N ILE A 315 7.12 -16.07 -3.91
CA ILE A 315 5.89 -16.45 -3.21
C ILE A 315 5.73 -15.51 -2.02
N THR A 316 4.74 -14.62 -2.09
CA THR A 316 4.43 -13.73 -0.98
C THR A 316 3.31 -14.33 -0.15
N ILE A 317 3.55 -14.47 1.15
CA ILE A 317 2.52 -14.91 2.07
C ILE A 317 1.64 -13.71 2.43
N GLY A 318 0.37 -13.74 2.03
CA GLY A 318 -0.63 -12.76 2.45
C GLY A 318 -0.82 -12.72 3.98
N GLY A 319 -1.42 -11.63 4.49
CA GLY A 319 -1.52 -11.37 5.92
C GLY A 319 -2.03 -12.53 6.80
N ALA A 320 -1.52 -12.61 8.04
CA ALA A 320 -1.90 -13.52 9.13
C ALA A 320 -2.05 -15.03 8.81
N GLY A 321 -1.67 -15.51 7.61
CA GLY A 321 -1.72 -16.93 7.24
C GLY A 321 -3.02 -17.41 6.60
N ALA A 322 -3.89 -16.52 6.10
CA ALA A 322 -5.20 -16.90 5.54
C ALA A 322 -5.13 -17.80 4.28
N GLN A 323 -3.95 -17.99 3.70
CA GLN A 323 -3.70 -18.84 2.51
C GLN A 323 -2.60 -19.87 2.77
N THR A 324 -2.32 -20.22 4.03
CA THR A 324 -1.17 -21.06 4.38
C THR A 324 -1.22 -22.42 3.70
N GLU A 325 -2.39 -23.04 3.62
CA GLU A 325 -2.59 -24.36 3.01
C GLU A 325 -2.35 -24.33 1.50
N LEU A 326 -2.84 -23.30 0.81
CA LEU A 326 -2.59 -23.10 -0.63
C LEU A 326 -1.10 -22.86 -0.90
N VAL A 327 -0.47 -21.99 -0.11
CA VAL A 327 0.97 -21.72 -0.22
C VAL A 327 1.80 -22.97 0.05
N ALA A 328 1.43 -23.78 1.05
CA ALA A 328 2.09 -25.05 1.34
C ALA A 328 2.00 -26.01 0.14
N ALA A 329 0.82 -26.17 -0.46
CA ALA A 329 0.64 -27.01 -1.63
C ALA A 329 1.48 -26.56 -2.84
N ILE A 330 1.58 -25.24 -3.07
CA ILE A 330 2.42 -24.66 -4.14
C ILE A 330 3.90 -24.97 -3.88
N ILE A 331 4.38 -24.76 -2.66
CA ILE A 331 5.79 -25.01 -2.31
C ILE A 331 6.11 -26.52 -2.43
N GLU A 332 5.24 -27.38 -1.92
CA GLU A 332 5.38 -28.84 -2.01
C GLU A 332 5.48 -29.31 -3.46
N HIS A 333 4.61 -28.77 -4.34
CA HIS A 333 4.60 -29.09 -5.77
C HIS A 333 5.87 -28.61 -6.49
N LEU A 334 6.39 -27.43 -6.13
CA LEU A 334 7.60 -26.87 -6.74
C LEU A 334 8.91 -27.46 -6.17
N LEU A 335 8.86 -28.12 -5.00
CA LEU A 335 10.03 -28.65 -4.31
C LEU A 335 10.90 -29.58 -5.17
N PRO A 336 10.34 -30.53 -5.96
CA PRO A 336 11.12 -31.37 -6.85
C PRO A 336 11.82 -30.57 -7.95
N ALA A 337 11.18 -29.55 -8.52
CA ALA A 337 11.78 -28.68 -9.54
C ALA A 337 12.92 -27.85 -8.94
N ALA A 338 12.75 -27.34 -7.71
CA ALA A 338 13.81 -26.62 -7.01
C ALA A 338 15.04 -27.50 -6.75
N ARG A 339 14.84 -28.77 -6.38
CA ARG A 339 15.93 -29.74 -6.15
C ARG A 339 16.69 -30.11 -7.43
N ARG A 340 16.02 -30.10 -8.59
CA ARG A 340 16.66 -30.36 -9.89
C ARG A 340 17.36 -29.15 -10.50
N GLY A 341 17.17 -27.96 -9.92
CA GLY A 341 17.65 -26.71 -10.51
C GLY A 341 16.76 -26.17 -11.63
N ASP A 342 15.53 -26.65 -11.76
CA ASP A 342 14.56 -26.14 -12.75
C ASP A 342 13.80 -24.90 -12.22
N ALA A 343 13.79 -24.72 -10.90
CA ALA A 343 13.12 -23.61 -10.21
C ALA A 343 13.97 -23.04 -9.06
N LEU A 344 13.77 -21.77 -8.76
CA LEU A 344 14.27 -21.09 -7.56
C LEU A 344 13.08 -20.54 -6.79
N LEU A 345 12.97 -20.87 -5.50
CA LEU A 345 11.86 -20.39 -4.67
C LEU A 345 12.33 -19.28 -3.73
N LEU A 346 11.71 -18.11 -3.85
CA LEU A 346 11.89 -16.98 -2.95
C LEU A 346 10.61 -16.84 -2.13
N ILE A 347 10.61 -17.29 -0.87
CA ILE A 347 9.42 -17.32 -0.02
C ILE A 347 9.51 -16.17 0.98
N ASN A 348 8.72 -15.11 0.79
CA ASN A 348 8.65 -14.01 1.75
C ASN A 348 7.48 -14.19 2.72
N ALA A 349 7.79 -14.48 3.99
CA ALA A 349 6.84 -14.61 5.08
C ALA A 349 6.52 -13.29 5.80
N GLY A 350 7.08 -12.17 5.35
CA GLY A 350 6.90 -10.85 5.96
C GLY A 350 7.35 -10.83 7.43
N ASP A 351 6.49 -10.30 8.30
CA ASP A 351 6.63 -10.28 9.76
C ASP A 351 5.85 -11.41 10.45
N HIS A 352 5.42 -12.42 9.70
CA HIS A 352 4.57 -13.52 10.18
C HIS A 352 5.36 -14.81 10.47
N GLY A 353 6.26 -14.76 11.46
CA GLY A 353 7.13 -15.91 11.80
C GLY A 353 6.35 -17.18 12.22
N LYS A 354 5.12 -17.04 12.72
CA LYS A 354 4.23 -18.19 12.99
C LYS A 354 3.79 -18.91 11.71
N VAL A 355 3.58 -18.16 10.62
CA VAL A 355 3.19 -18.73 9.34
C VAL A 355 4.36 -19.48 8.72
N TRP A 356 5.57 -18.93 8.79
CA TRP A 356 6.78 -19.68 8.39
C TRP A 356 6.90 -21.02 9.11
N LYS A 357 6.81 -21.02 10.46
CA LYS A 357 6.84 -22.26 11.25
C LYS A 357 5.73 -23.24 10.86
N ARG A 358 4.56 -22.75 10.44
CA ARG A 358 3.47 -23.59 9.98
C ARG A 358 3.79 -24.21 8.62
N LEU A 359 4.40 -23.47 7.70
CA LEU A 359 4.85 -24.02 6.41
C LEU A 359 5.91 -25.12 6.61
N GLU A 360 6.86 -24.92 7.52
CA GLU A 360 7.87 -25.95 7.86
C GLU A 360 7.24 -27.26 8.38
N GLN A 361 6.07 -27.18 9.01
CA GLN A 361 5.33 -28.35 9.49
C GLN A 361 4.45 -29.01 8.42
N LEU A 362 4.02 -28.24 7.42
CA LEU A 362 3.11 -28.71 6.38
C LEU A 362 3.84 -29.26 5.16
N VAL A 363 5.05 -28.78 4.88
CA VAL A 363 5.81 -29.15 3.68
C VAL A 363 7.04 -29.96 4.06
N ASP A 364 7.00 -31.24 3.73
CA ASP A 364 8.08 -32.18 4.03
C ASP A 364 9.39 -31.80 3.33
N GLY A 365 10.45 -31.63 4.13
CA GLY A 365 11.78 -31.25 3.64
C GLY A 365 11.97 -29.77 3.37
N LEU A 366 10.97 -28.90 3.59
CA LEU A 366 11.15 -27.45 3.47
C LEU A 366 12.17 -26.92 4.49
N ALA A 367 12.02 -27.33 5.76
CA ALA A 367 12.85 -26.84 6.86
C ALA A 367 14.35 -27.13 6.67
N SER A 368 14.69 -28.26 6.04
CA SER A 368 16.07 -28.68 5.76
C SER A 368 16.62 -28.16 4.43
N SER A 369 15.75 -27.78 3.48
CA SER A 369 16.17 -27.34 2.15
C SER A 369 16.25 -25.81 2.02
N ALA A 370 15.53 -25.07 2.87
CA ALA A 370 15.47 -23.61 2.77
C ALA A 370 16.66 -22.92 3.45
N VAL A 371 17.36 -22.09 2.68
CA VAL A 371 18.29 -21.08 3.21
C VAL A 371 17.48 -19.94 3.82
N ARG A 372 17.80 -19.53 5.04
CA ARG A 372 17.00 -18.56 5.81
C ARG A 372 17.72 -17.22 5.89
N HIS A 373 17.03 -16.20 5.40
CA HIS A 373 17.43 -14.81 5.32
C HIS A 373 16.61 -13.98 6.31
N PHE A 374 16.85 -14.23 7.60
CA PHE A 374 15.94 -13.81 8.68
C PHE A 374 16.53 -12.69 9.53
N GLY A 375 15.81 -11.57 9.65
CA GLY A 375 16.12 -10.46 10.55
C GLY A 375 17.39 -9.67 10.20
N ASP A 376 17.94 -9.84 9.00
CA ASP A 376 19.04 -9.01 8.48
C ASP A 376 18.67 -8.42 7.12
N PHE A 377 18.11 -7.22 7.14
CA PHE A 377 17.71 -6.52 5.93
C PHE A 377 18.88 -6.22 4.96
N ARG A 378 20.12 -6.09 5.45
CA ARG A 378 21.30 -5.87 4.57
C ARG A 378 21.68 -7.13 3.81
N GLU A 379 21.53 -8.28 4.44
CA GLU A 379 21.67 -9.56 3.76
C GLU A 379 20.62 -9.67 2.65
N VAL A 380 19.36 -9.35 2.93
CA VAL A 380 18.30 -9.37 1.89
C VAL A 380 18.58 -8.42 0.73
N MET A 381 19.08 -7.21 1.00
CA MET A 381 19.52 -6.28 -0.05
C MET A 381 20.65 -6.89 -0.89
N SER A 382 21.66 -7.47 -0.25
CA SER A 382 22.80 -8.10 -0.93
C SER A 382 22.35 -9.29 -1.78
N PHE A 383 21.40 -10.10 -1.28
CA PHE A 383 20.80 -11.20 -2.03
C PHE A 383 19.97 -10.70 -3.22
N ALA A 384 19.22 -9.61 -3.05
CA ALA A 384 18.48 -9.00 -4.15
C ALA A 384 19.41 -8.46 -5.24
N ASP A 385 20.53 -7.84 -4.88
CA ASP A 385 21.56 -7.43 -5.83
C ASP A 385 22.19 -8.62 -6.55
N LEU A 386 22.45 -9.72 -5.83
CA LEU A 386 22.92 -10.97 -6.43
C LEU A 386 21.92 -11.55 -7.44
N CYS A 387 20.61 -11.40 -7.21
CA CYS A 387 19.60 -11.80 -8.18
C CYS A 387 19.66 -10.99 -9.48
N LEU A 388 20.24 -9.79 -9.46
CA LEU A 388 20.35 -8.88 -10.60
C LEU A 388 21.73 -8.91 -11.29
N ALA A 389 22.72 -9.56 -10.69
CA ALA A 389 24.08 -9.63 -11.20
C ALA A 389 24.16 -10.39 -12.55
N GLU A 390 24.97 -9.88 -13.48
CA GLU A 390 25.13 -10.40 -14.83
C GLU A 390 25.94 -11.70 -14.88
N ASP A 391 26.82 -11.92 -13.89
CA ASP A 391 27.65 -13.13 -13.78
C ASP A 391 26.90 -14.35 -13.25
N GLN A 392 25.61 -14.19 -12.93
CA GLN A 392 24.66 -15.19 -12.43
C GLN A 392 25.36 -16.39 -11.80
N THR A 393 26.00 -16.17 -10.64
CA THR A 393 26.28 -17.28 -9.72
C THR A 393 25.01 -18.12 -9.64
N GLU A 394 25.07 -19.42 -9.95
CA GLU A 394 23.88 -20.26 -10.08
C GLU A 394 23.05 -20.25 -8.78
N LEU A 395 22.09 -19.33 -8.72
CA LEU A 395 21.10 -19.24 -7.66
C LEU A 395 20.15 -20.42 -7.84
N SER A 396 20.13 -21.29 -6.85
CA SER A 396 19.34 -22.52 -6.88
C SER A 396 18.72 -22.80 -5.52
N GLY A 397 17.71 -23.66 -5.51
CA GLY A 397 17.07 -24.11 -4.29
C GLY A 397 16.00 -23.16 -3.77
N ILE A 398 15.99 -22.96 -2.45
CA ILE A 398 14.88 -22.35 -1.72
C ILE A 398 15.44 -21.34 -0.75
N HIS A 399 14.96 -20.11 -0.81
CA HIS A 399 15.32 -19.01 0.06
C HIS A 399 14.09 -18.48 0.76
N ALA A 400 14.15 -18.40 2.08
CA ALA A 400 13.07 -17.92 2.92
C ALA A 400 13.45 -16.60 3.56
N PHE A 401 12.55 -15.63 3.50
CA PHE A 401 12.73 -14.27 4.01
C PHE A 401 11.71 -13.98 5.10
N PHE A 402 12.17 -13.40 6.20
CA PHE A 402 11.33 -12.99 7.32
C PHE A 402 12.04 -11.89 8.10
N ASP A 403 11.29 -10.86 8.51
CA ASP A 403 11.82 -9.81 9.38
C ASP A 403 10.76 -9.37 10.40
N GLN A 404 11.17 -9.12 11.65
CA GLN A 404 10.27 -8.56 12.66
C GLN A 404 10.00 -7.07 12.43
N ASP A 405 10.92 -6.37 11.78
CA ASP A 405 10.71 -5.01 11.35
C ASP A 405 9.77 -4.98 10.14
N ILE A 406 8.68 -4.24 10.28
CA ILE A 406 7.63 -4.20 9.27
C ILE A 406 8.10 -3.54 7.96
N PHE A 407 9.03 -2.58 8.03
CA PHE A 407 9.55 -1.93 6.83
C PHE A 407 10.43 -2.91 6.04
N ALA A 408 11.33 -3.62 6.71
CA ALA A 408 12.12 -4.69 6.11
C ALA A 408 11.23 -5.80 5.52
N ALA A 409 10.22 -6.25 6.28
CA ALA A 409 9.29 -7.29 5.85
C ALA A 409 8.55 -6.92 4.56
N VAL A 410 8.02 -5.68 4.49
CA VAL A 410 7.26 -5.19 3.34
C VAL A 410 8.16 -4.95 2.13
N TYR A 411 9.30 -4.28 2.33
CA TYR A 411 10.16 -3.83 1.25
C TYR A 411 11.07 -4.93 0.69
N SER A 412 11.35 -5.98 1.46
CA SER A 412 11.98 -7.21 0.95
C SER A 412 11.27 -7.75 -0.29
N THR A 413 9.93 -7.69 -0.34
CA THR A 413 9.18 -8.07 -1.56
C THR A 413 9.55 -7.20 -2.76
N ASN A 414 9.70 -5.87 -2.61
CA ASN A 414 10.04 -4.97 -3.73
C ASN A 414 11.43 -5.28 -4.27
N LEU A 415 12.40 -5.45 -3.37
CA LEU A 415 13.79 -5.78 -3.72
C LEU A 415 13.86 -7.09 -4.49
N LEU A 416 13.25 -8.16 -3.96
CA LEU A 416 13.25 -9.48 -4.58
C LEU A 416 12.44 -9.54 -5.87
N MET A 417 11.41 -8.70 -6.01
CA MET A 417 10.54 -8.67 -7.18
C MET A 417 11.32 -8.36 -8.44
N ARG A 418 12.33 -7.48 -8.38
CA ARG A 418 13.19 -7.15 -9.53
C ARG A 418 13.94 -8.37 -10.08
N GLY A 419 14.32 -9.29 -9.19
CA GLY A 419 15.10 -10.48 -9.51
C GLY A 419 14.30 -11.76 -9.78
N CYS A 420 12.98 -11.77 -9.54
CA CYS A 420 12.11 -12.92 -9.79
C CYS A 420 11.55 -12.94 -11.22
N ASP A 421 11.06 -14.08 -11.70
CA ASP A 421 10.44 -14.20 -13.02
C ASP A 421 8.90 -14.26 -12.93
N LEU A 422 8.36 -14.83 -11.83
CA LEU A 422 6.93 -14.90 -11.57
C LEU A 422 6.63 -14.60 -10.09
N LEU A 423 5.69 -13.69 -9.83
CA LEU A 423 5.14 -13.42 -8.51
C LEU A 423 3.85 -14.21 -8.31
N ILE A 424 3.80 -15.05 -7.27
CA ILE A 424 2.60 -15.75 -6.82
C ILE A 424 2.02 -14.99 -5.63
N THR A 425 0.83 -14.42 -5.82
CA THR A 425 0.23 -13.55 -4.81
C THR A 425 -1.29 -13.45 -4.94
N LYS A 426 -1.95 -13.01 -3.87
CA LYS A 426 -3.37 -12.65 -3.90
C LYS A 426 -3.56 -11.32 -4.63
N PRO A 427 -4.74 -11.05 -5.22
CA PRO A 427 -4.96 -9.87 -6.05
C PRO A 427 -5.19 -8.57 -5.28
N SER A 428 -4.30 -8.23 -4.35
CA SER A 428 -4.37 -7.00 -3.55
C SER A 428 -3.42 -5.91 -4.08
N GLU A 429 -2.66 -5.25 -3.20
CA GLU A 429 -1.74 -4.17 -3.57
C GLU A 429 -0.67 -4.59 -4.60
N LEU A 430 -0.30 -5.87 -4.63
CA LEU A 430 0.71 -6.38 -5.56
C LEU A 430 0.18 -6.59 -6.98
N SER A 431 -1.14 -6.52 -7.21
CA SER A 431 -1.72 -6.54 -8.56
C SER A 431 -1.26 -5.37 -9.43
N PHE A 432 -0.83 -4.28 -8.82
CA PHE A 432 -0.46 -3.06 -9.51
C PHE A 432 1.01 -3.04 -9.95
N TYR A 433 1.82 -3.98 -9.49
CA TYR A 433 3.27 -3.99 -9.72
C TYR A 433 3.64 -4.62 -11.09
N PRO A 434 4.65 -4.07 -11.80
CA PRO A 434 5.07 -4.47 -13.14
C PRO A 434 5.97 -5.72 -13.12
N VAL A 435 5.42 -6.84 -12.66
CA VAL A 435 6.06 -8.16 -12.64
C VAL A 435 5.08 -9.19 -13.19
N PRO A 436 5.49 -10.25 -13.90
CA PRO A 436 4.57 -11.33 -14.26
C PRO A 436 3.93 -11.94 -13.03
N LYS A 437 2.61 -12.14 -13.03
CA LYS A 437 1.85 -12.56 -11.83
C LYS A 437 0.97 -13.79 -12.06
N LEU A 438 0.99 -14.69 -11.09
CA LEU A 438 -0.04 -15.73 -10.91
C LEU A 438 -0.94 -15.31 -9.74
N MET A 439 -2.19 -14.98 -10.07
CA MET A 439 -3.19 -14.51 -9.10
C MET A 439 -3.91 -15.68 -8.45
N VAL A 440 -3.64 -15.89 -7.17
CA VAL A 440 -4.31 -16.92 -6.34
C VAL A 440 -5.53 -16.35 -5.60
N HIS A 441 -6.41 -17.23 -5.12
CA HIS A 441 -7.64 -16.89 -4.39
C HIS A 441 -7.52 -15.69 -3.45
N ARG A 442 -8.41 -14.70 -3.59
CA ARG A 442 -8.46 -13.51 -2.72
C ARG A 442 -8.92 -13.81 -1.30
N ILE A 443 -8.60 -12.92 -0.37
CA ILE A 443 -9.12 -12.96 1.01
C ILE A 443 -10.34 -12.03 1.14
N GLY A 444 -10.26 -10.84 0.53
CA GLY A 444 -11.33 -9.85 0.54
C GLY A 444 -12.05 -9.78 -0.79
N GLY A 445 -13.38 -9.72 -0.79
CA GLY A 445 -14.16 -9.64 -2.04
C GLY A 445 -13.84 -8.42 -2.92
N HIS A 446 -13.32 -7.34 -2.33
CA HIS A 446 -12.88 -6.14 -3.06
C HIS A 446 -11.59 -6.36 -3.88
N GLU A 447 -10.76 -7.35 -3.50
CA GLU A 447 -9.49 -7.66 -4.17
C GLU A 447 -9.70 -8.25 -5.58
N ALA A 448 -10.91 -8.73 -5.91
CA ALA A 448 -11.26 -9.23 -7.25
C ALA A 448 -10.88 -8.26 -8.39
N TRP A 449 -10.97 -6.96 -8.13
CA TRP A 449 -10.68 -5.91 -9.11
C TRP A 449 -9.19 -5.77 -9.42
N GLY A 450 -8.31 -6.22 -8.52
CA GLY A 450 -6.87 -6.33 -8.78
C GLY A 450 -6.59 -7.39 -9.83
N ALA A 451 -7.16 -8.58 -9.68
CA ALA A 451 -6.99 -9.69 -10.62
C ALA A 451 -7.52 -9.34 -12.02
N ILE A 452 -8.71 -8.73 -12.09
CA ILE A 452 -9.29 -8.27 -13.36
C ILE A 452 -8.34 -7.27 -14.04
N ARG A 453 -7.82 -6.28 -13.30
CA ARG A 453 -6.90 -5.29 -13.87
C ARG A 453 -5.62 -5.93 -14.40
N THR A 454 -5.03 -6.85 -13.65
CA THR A 454 -3.84 -7.60 -14.05
C THR A 454 -4.09 -8.42 -15.32
N ALA A 455 -5.20 -9.15 -15.38
CA ALA A 455 -5.56 -9.95 -16.55
C ALA A 455 -5.78 -9.09 -17.80
N GLU A 456 -6.48 -7.96 -17.67
CA GLU A 456 -6.74 -7.03 -18.78
C GLU A 456 -5.48 -6.33 -19.28
N LEU A 457 -4.52 -6.02 -18.39
CA LEU A 457 -3.20 -5.53 -18.80
C LEU A 457 -2.34 -6.62 -19.46
N GLY A 458 -2.62 -7.89 -19.14
CA GLY A 458 -1.85 -9.04 -19.60
C GLY A 458 -0.56 -9.27 -18.83
N ASP A 459 -0.37 -8.60 -17.68
CA ASP A 459 0.82 -8.74 -16.83
C ASP A 459 0.65 -9.78 -15.71
N GLY A 460 -0.42 -10.56 -15.78
CA GLY A 460 -0.65 -11.73 -14.95
C GLY A 460 -1.93 -12.46 -15.30
N THR A 461 -2.24 -13.51 -14.55
CA THR A 461 -3.44 -14.33 -14.76
C THR A 461 -4.71 -13.66 -14.23
N TYR A 462 -5.86 -14.18 -14.65
CA TYR A 462 -7.10 -14.05 -13.88
C TYR A 462 -6.94 -14.73 -12.50
N GLU A 463 -7.86 -14.45 -11.57
CA GLU A 463 -7.86 -15.08 -10.25
C GLU A 463 -8.19 -16.56 -10.35
N ILE A 464 -7.34 -17.40 -9.76
CA ILE A 464 -7.51 -18.85 -9.73
C ILE A 464 -7.82 -19.30 -8.30
N ASP A 465 -9.03 -19.84 -8.12
CA ASP A 465 -9.58 -20.20 -6.81
C ASP A 465 -9.25 -21.65 -6.40
N ASP A 466 -9.17 -22.60 -7.35
CA ASP A 466 -8.93 -24.02 -7.07
C ASP A 466 -7.42 -24.33 -7.04
N THR A 467 -6.94 -24.95 -5.95
CA THR A 467 -5.53 -25.32 -5.78
C THR A 467 -5.00 -26.16 -6.93
N ARG A 468 -5.76 -27.14 -7.46
CA ARG A 468 -5.29 -28.02 -8.53
C ARG A 468 -5.13 -27.25 -9.84
N GLU A 469 -6.01 -26.28 -10.10
CA GLU A 469 -5.87 -25.39 -11.24
C GLU A 469 -4.61 -24.51 -11.09
N VAL A 470 -4.34 -23.97 -9.90
CA VAL A 470 -3.10 -23.21 -9.62
C VAL A 470 -1.86 -24.06 -9.95
N LEU A 471 -1.82 -25.32 -9.47
CA LEU A 471 -0.69 -26.22 -9.74
C LEU A 471 -0.56 -26.56 -11.23
N SER A 472 -1.68 -26.80 -11.92
CA SER A 472 -1.71 -27.04 -13.37
C SER A 472 -1.17 -25.85 -14.17
N VAL A 473 -1.50 -24.62 -13.76
CA VAL A 473 -0.97 -23.41 -14.40
C VAL A 473 0.54 -23.25 -14.13
N ILE A 474 1.01 -23.59 -12.93
CA ILE A 474 2.44 -23.64 -12.62
C ILE A 474 3.14 -24.65 -13.55
N ASP A 475 2.58 -25.84 -13.73
CA ASP A 475 3.14 -26.85 -14.65
C ASP A 475 3.20 -26.34 -16.09
N ALA A 476 2.14 -25.68 -16.55
CA ALA A 476 2.10 -25.07 -17.88
C ALA A 476 3.17 -23.97 -18.04
N MET A 477 3.37 -23.12 -17.03
CA MET A 477 4.42 -22.08 -17.06
C MET A 477 5.83 -22.64 -16.96
N GLN A 478 6.01 -23.75 -16.23
CA GLN A 478 7.28 -24.45 -16.12
C GLN A 478 7.67 -25.12 -17.45
N ALA A 479 6.69 -25.69 -18.16
CA ALA A 479 6.87 -26.35 -19.45
C ALA A 479 6.97 -25.34 -20.62
N ASP A 480 6.13 -24.31 -20.64
CA ASP A 480 6.10 -23.25 -21.64
C ASP A 480 6.39 -21.88 -21.02
N ARG A 481 7.68 -21.56 -20.96
CA ARG A 481 8.20 -20.31 -20.41
C ARG A 481 7.81 -19.08 -21.25
N THR A 482 7.32 -19.27 -22.48
CA THR A 482 6.83 -18.17 -23.31
C THR A 482 5.59 -17.52 -22.70
N LEU A 483 4.83 -18.25 -21.87
CA LEU A 483 3.70 -17.70 -21.13
C LEU A 483 4.12 -16.55 -20.21
N ILE A 484 5.24 -16.71 -19.48
CA ILE A 484 5.80 -15.67 -18.61
C ILE A 484 6.45 -14.55 -19.44
N SER A 485 7.18 -14.91 -20.52
CA SER A 485 7.78 -13.92 -21.42
C SER A 485 6.74 -12.96 -22.02
N ARG A 486 5.56 -13.47 -22.40
CA ARG A 486 4.48 -12.64 -22.96
C ARG A 486 3.93 -11.63 -21.94
N MET A 487 3.95 -11.97 -20.65
CA MET A 487 3.59 -11.03 -19.57
C MET A 487 4.64 -9.90 -19.47
N CYS A 488 5.93 -10.20 -19.66
CA CYS A 488 6.96 -9.15 -19.74
C CYS A 488 6.72 -8.19 -20.91
N ASP A 489 6.34 -8.71 -22.09
CA ASP A 489 6.01 -7.84 -23.23
C ASP A 489 4.78 -6.96 -22.94
N ALA A 490 3.81 -7.48 -22.19
CA ALA A 490 2.64 -6.71 -21.74
C ALA A 490 3.01 -5.58 -20.78
N ILE A 491 3.91 -5.87 -19.82
CA ILE A 491 4.45 -4.89 -18.88
C ILE A 491 5.16 -3.76 -19.64
N ILE A 492 6.01 -4.08 -20.61
CA ILE A 492 6.72 -3.08 -21.43
C ILE A 492 5.72 -2.20 -22.20
N ARG A 493 4.68 -2.80 -22.80
CA ARG A 493 3.62 -2.04 -23.49
C ARG A 493 2.86 -1.11 -22.54
N ALA A 494 2.53 -1.57 -21.34
CA ALA A 494 1.87 -0.76 -20.32
C ALA A 494 2.79 0.35 -19.77
N ASN A 495 4.09 0.08 -19.66
CA ASN A 495 5.10 1.06 -19.27
C ASN A 495 5.24 2.18 -20.29
N ALA A 496 5.22 1.86 -21.60
CA ALA A 496 5.22 2.86 -22.67
C ALA A 496 3.98 3.78 -22.64
N GLN A 497 2.89 3.34 -21.97
CA GLN A 497 1.69 4.14 -21.72
C GLN A 497 1.70 4.82 -20.33
N HIS A 498 2.82 4.74 -19.61
CA HIS A 498 3.00 5.30 -18.28
C HIS A 498 1.96 4.80 -17.26
N VAL A 499 1.53 3.53 -17.37
CA VAL A 499 0.56 2.93 -16.44
C VAL A 499 1.12 2.87 -15.01
N TYR A 500 2.43 2.65 -14.88
CA TYR A 500 3.11 2.46 -13.58
C TYR A 500 3.65 3.76 -12.98
N ASP A 501 3.41 4.91 -13.60
CA ASP A 501 3.88 6.23 -13.13
C ASP A 501 2.98 6.84 -12.02
N GLY A 502 2.08 6.06 -11.42
CA GLY A 502 1.05 6.58 -10.51
C GLY A 502 1.60 7.33 -9.32
N ALA A 503 2.66 6.82 -8.69
CA ALA A 503 3.31 7.50 -7.57
C ALA A 503 3.89 8.86 -7.98
N TYR A 504 4.58 8.94 -9.12
CA TYR A 504 5.09 10.21 -9.67
C TYR A 504 3.98 11.22 -9.91
N ARG A 505 2.87 10.77 -10.54
CA ARG A 505 1.74 11.66 -10.81
C ARG A 505 1.12 12.14 -9.52
N VAL A 506 0.96 11.30 -8.50
CA VAL A 506 0.47 11.71 -7.17
C VAL A 506 1.35 12.79 -6.55
N ILE A 507 2.68 12.63 -6.58
CA ILE A 507 3.59 13.66 -6.06
C ILE A 507 3.47 14.96 -6.87
N ASN A 508 3.38 14.87 -8.20
CA ASN A 508 3.16 16.04 -9.06
C ASN A 508 1.84 16.75 -8.72
N LEU A 509 0.76 16.02 -8.52
CA LEU A 509 -0.53 16.56 -8.08
C LEU A 509 -0.41 17.31 -6.75
N ALA A 510 0.28 16.73 -5.77
CA ALA A 510 0.43 17.34 -4.45
C ALA A 510 1.30 18.60 -4.48
N THR A 511 2.28 18.67 -5.37
CA THR A 511 3.29 19.74 -5.41
C THR A 511 2.93 20.88 -6.36
N THR A 512 2.11 20.63 -7.38
CA THR A 512 1.73 21.63 -8.40
C THR A 512 0.24 21.94 -8.42
N GLY A 513 -0.60 21.09 -7.82
CA GLY A 513 -2.06 21.17 -7.95
C GLY A 513 -2.59 20.81 -9.34
N LEU A 514 -1.71 20.39 -10.27
CA LEU A 514 -2.06 20.00 -11.64
C LEU A 514 -2.09 18.48 -11.76
N GLY A 515 -3.24 17.96 -12.20
CA GLY A 515 -3.49 16.54 -12.42
C GLY A 515 -3.49 16.13 -13.88
#